data_AF-A0A1G0ELW9-F1
#
_entry.id   AF-A0A1G0ELW9-F1
#
_cell.length_a   1.000
_cell.length_b   1.000
_cell.length_c   1.000
_cell.angle_alpha   90.00
_cell.angle_beta   90.00
_cell.angle_gamma   90.00
#
_symmetry.space_group_name_H-M   'P 1'
#
loop_
_entity.id
_entity.type
_entity.pdbx_description
1 polymer ?
#
loop_
_entity_poly.entity_id
_entity_poly.type
_entity_poly.pdbx_seq_one_letter_code
_entity_poly.pdbx_strand_id
1 'polypeptide(L)' 'MDVIYSLIPGMMFFGLVLIAVLIWAVKKGQYEDMEGNASRILLDDDEDMADQPVVNKDGGANEEKPESK' A
#
# COMPACT_ATOMS: atom_id res chain seq x y z
N MET A 1 6.66 -36.87 36.64
CA MET A 1 6.63 -36.95 35.16
C MET A 1 5.33 -36.38 34.61
N ASP A 2 4.61 -35.57 35.39
CA ASP A 2 3.20 -35.27 35.14
C ASP A 2 2.99 -34.04 34.25
N VAL A 3 3.98 -33.14 34.23
CA VAL A 3 3.97 -31.92 33.43
C VAL A 3 3.82 -32.20 31.93
N ILE A 4 4.39 -33.30 31.44
CA ILE A 4 4.36 -33.64 30.02
C ILE A 4 2.93 -33.92 29.54
N TYR A 5 2.07 -34.44 30.42
CA TYR A 5 0.66 -34.71 30.10
C TYR A 5 -0.16 -33.43 29.94
N SER A 6 0.27 -32.31 30.51
CA SER A 6 -0.34 -31.00 30.27
C SER A 6 0.33 -30.27 29.11
N LEU A 7 1.64 -30.45 28.93
CA LEU A 7 2.43 -29.75 27.91
C LEU A 7 2.12 -30.24 26.49
N ILE A 8 2.02 -31.56 26.27
CA ILE A 8 1.71 -32.14 24.96
C ILE A 8 0.37 -31.61 24.40
N PRO A 9 -0.77 -31.72 25.12
CA PRO A 9 -2.04 -31.21 24.62
C PRO A 9 -2.06 -29.68 24.54
N GLY A 10 -1.36 -28.98 25.43
CA GLY A 10 -1.20 -27.53 25.36
C GLY A 10 -0.52 -27.11 24.05
N MET A 11 0.62 -27.70 23.72
CA MET A 11 1.34 -27.43 22.47
C MET A 11 0.49 -27.75 21.24
N MET A 12 -0.23 -28.88 21.26
CA MET A 12 -1.13 -29.28 20.18
C MET A 12 -2.26 -28.26 19.98
N PHE A 13 -2.85 -27.77 21.08
CA PHE A 13 -3.89 -26.74 21.04
C PHE A 13 -3.37 -25.43 20.45
N PHE A 14 -2.20 -24.95 20.90
CA PHE A 14 -1.57 -23.76 20.32
C PHE A 14 -1.27 -23.93 18.84
N GLY A 15 -0.80 -25.10 18.42
CA GLY A 15 -0.60 -25.43 16.99
C GLY A 15 -1.90 -25.33 16.18
N LEU A 16 -3.00 -25.87 16.69
CA LEU A 16 -4.31 -25.79 16.04
C LEU A 16 -4.83 -24.34 15.97
N VAL A 17 -4.66 -23.56 17.04
CA VAL A 17 -5.03 -22.13 17.04
C VAL A 17 -4.24 -21.38 15.98
N LEU A 18 -2.94 -21.64 15.86
CA LEU A 18 -2.07 -20.97 14.88
C LEU A 18 -2.52 -21.29 13.45
N ILE A 19 -2.81 -22.57 13.15
CA ILE A 19 -3.35 -22.99 11.85
C ILE A 19 -4.72 -22.33 11.58
N ALA A 20 -5.61 -22.29 12.57
CA ALA A 20 -6.93 -21.67 12.42
C ALA A 20 -6.82 -20.17 12.11
N VAL A 21 -5.90 -19.46 12.76
CA VAL A 21 -5.63 -18.04 12.49
C VAL A 21 -5.07 -17.85 11.07
N LEU A 22 -4.16 -18.71 10.62
CA LEU A 22 -3.63 -18.65 9.25
C LEU A 22 -4.72 -18.87 8.20
N ILE A 23 -5.57 -19.89 8.38
CA ILE A 23 -6.70 -20.15 7.47
C ILE A 23 -7.66 -18.95 7.46
N TRP A 24 -7.93 -18.35 8.62
CA TRP A 24 -8.77 -17.16 8.72
C TRP A 24 -8.15 -15.95 8.00
N ALA A 25 -6.85 -15.71 8.16
CA ALA A 25 -6.14 -14.62 7.48
C ALA A 25 -6.16 -14.79 5.96
N VAL A 26 -5.95 -16.01 5.45
CA VAL A 26 -6.07 -16.34 4.03
C VAL A 26 -7.48 -16.09 3.52
N LYS A 27 -8.50 -16.56 4.25
CA LYS A 27 -9.91 -16.33 3.88
C LYS A 27 -10.32 -14.85 3.92
N LYS A 28 -9.62 -14.02 4.69
CA LYS A 28 -9.85 -12.57 4.79
C LYS A 28 -9.17 -11.79 3.67
N GLY A 29 -8.44 -12.45 2.76
CA GLY A 29 -7.78 -11.78 1.63
C GLY A 29 -6.58 -10.93 2.03
N GLN A 30 -6.03 -11.09 3.24
CA GLN A 30 -4.91 -10.27 3.72
C GLN A 30 -3.63 -10.42 2.86
N TYR A 31 -3.54 -11.49 2.08
CA TYR A 31 -2.41 -11.75 1.18
C TYR A 31 -2.64 -11.29 -0.26
N GLU A 32 -3.81 -10.71 -0.58
CA GLU A 32 -4.12 -10.27 -1.95
C GLU A 32 -3.42 -8.95 -2.30
N ASP A 33 -3.02 -8.15 -1.31
CA ASP A 33 -2.39 -6.84 -1.50
C ASP A 33 -0.86 -6.84 -1.24
N MET A 34 -0.20 -8.00 -1.43
CA MET A 34 1.28 -8.06 -1.31
C MET A 34 2.01 -7.35 -2.47
N GLU A 35 1.31 -7.06 -3.57
CA GLU A 35 1.87 -6.47 -4.79
C GLU A 35 1.72 -4.92 -4.83
N GLY A 36 0.69 -4.38 -4.16
CA GLY A 36 0.33 -2.96 -4.22
C GLY A 36 1.08 -2.06 -3.23
N ASN A 37 1.46 -2.58 -2.06
CA ASN A 37 2.05 -1.74 -1.00
C ASN A 37 3.57 -1.55 -1.14
N ALA A 38 4.29 -2.53 -1.69
CA ALA A 38 5.74 -2.48 -1.87
C ALA A 38 6.18 -1.69 -3.13
N SER A 39 5.31 -1.61 -4.14
CA SER A 39 5.58 -0.85 -5.37
C SER A 39 5.50 0.65 -5.13
N ARG A 40 4.56 1.11 -4.29
CA ARG A 40 4.41 2.52 -3.90
C ARG A 40 5.66 3.06 -3.20
N ILE A 41 6.21 2.34 -2.21
CA ILE A 41 7.39 2.85 -1.48
C ILE A 41 8.69 2.92 -2.31
N LEU A 42 8.76 2.23 -3.45
CA LEU A 42 9.89 2.29 -4.39
C LEU A 42 9.69 3.30 -5.53
N LEU A 43 8.44 3.69 -5.81
CA LEU A 43 8.07 4.59 -6.92
C LEU A 43 7.66 5.99 -6.44
N ASP A 44 7.24 6.14 -5.17
CA ASP A 44 6.79 7.42 -4.59
C ASP A 44 7.95 8.43 -4.40
N ASP A 45 9.22 7.99 -4.39
CA ASP A 45 10.38 8.90 -4.27
C ASP A 45 10.68 9.69 -5.58
N ASP A 46 10.14 9.25 -6.73
CA ASP A 46 10.38 9.87 -8.04
C ASP A 46 9.27 10.86 -8.46
N GLU A 47 8.08 10.82 -7.84
CA GLU A 47 6.92 11.63 -8.23
C GLU A 47 6.86 13.02 -7.56
N ASP A 48 7.58 13.22 -6.44
CA ASP A 48 7.65 14.51 -5.74
C ASP A 48 8.45 15.60 -6.51
N MET A 49 9.02 15.28 -7.68
CA MET A 49 9.71 16.27 -8.54
C MET A 49 8.82 16.90 -9.63
N ALA A 50 7.59 16.43 -9.84
CA ALA A 50 6.78 16.82 -11.00
C ALA A 50 5.71 17.90 -10.74
N ASP A 51 5.62 18.45 -9.52
CA ASP A 51 4.57 19.44 -9.17
C ASP A 51 5.14 20.78 -8.67
N GLN A 52 6.27 21.22 -9.23
CA GLN A 52 6.60 22.64 -9.18
C GLN A 52 5.76 23.36 -10.26
N PRO A 53 4.85 24.28 -9.88
CA PRO A 53 4.10 25.06 -10.85
C PRO A 53 5.10 25.94 -11.59
N VAL A 54 5.34 25.63 -12.85
CA VAL A 54 6.11 26.49 -13.76
C VAL A 54 5.38 27.83 -13.87
N VAL A 55 5.81 28.81 -13.07
CA VAL A 55 5.43 30.22 -13.24
C VAL A 55 5.98 30.66 -14.59
N ASN A 56 5.14 30.53 -15.62
CA ASN A 56 5.39 31.07 -16.95
C ASN A 56 5.44 32.59 -16.81
N LYS A 57 6.66 33.14 -16.87
CA LYS A 57 6.91 34.57 -16.87
C LYS A 57 6.56 35.11 -18.25
N ASP A 58 5.62 36.04 -18.28
CA ASP A 58 5.12 36.78 -19.43
C ASP A 58 6.21 37.11 -20.46
N GLY A 59 5.96 36.74 -21.71
CA GLY A 59 6.84 37.08 -22.81
C GLY A 59 6.29 36.62 -24.17
N GLY A 60 5.54 37.50 -24.84
CA GLY A 60 5.43 37.44 -26.29
C GLY A 60 4.02 37.43 -26.85
N ALA A 61 3.49 38.64 -27.04
CA ALA A 61 2.81 39.11 -28.26
C ALA A 61 2.10 38.03 -29.12
N ASN A 62 0.77 37.99 -29.02
CA ASN A 62 -0.13 38.15 -30.16
C ASN A 62 -1.57 37.88 -29.71
N GLU A 63 -2.34 38.94 -29.51
CA GLU A 63 -3.79 38.87 -29.68
C GLU A 63 -4.20 40.00 -30.62
N GLU A 64 -4.28 39.60 -31.88
CA GLU A 64 -4.86 40.34 -32.98
C GLU A 64 -6.35 40.58 -32.66
N LYS A 65 -6.74 41.85 -32.68
CA LYS A 65 -8.11 42.33 -32.48
C LYS A 65 -9.05 41.79 -33.57
N PRO A 66 -10.22 41.26 -33.19
CA PRO A 66 -11.49 41.77 -33.71
C PRO A 66 -12.42 42.07 -32.53
N GLU A 67 -13.19 43.16 -32.46
CA GLU A 67 -14.37 43.40 -33.28
C GLU A 67 -15.00 44.78 -32.90
N SER A 68 -15.73 45.36 -33.86
CA SER A 68 -17.04 46.00 -33.70
C SER A 68 -17.31 46.94 -32.50
N LYS A 69 -17.17 48.26 -32.72
CA LYS A 69 -18.29 49.20 -32.94
C LYS A 69 -17.79 50.63 -33.16
#